data_AF-A0A244CLA7-F1
#
_entry.id   AF-A0A244CLA7-F1
#
_cell.length_a   1.000
_cell.length_b   1.000
_cell.length_c   1.000
_cell.angle_alpha   90.00
_cell.angle_beta   90.00
_cell.angle_gamma   90.00
#
_symmetry.space_group_name_H-M   'P 1'
#
loop_
_entity.id
_entity.type
_entity.pdbx_description
1 polymer ?
#
loop_
_entity_poly.entity_id
_entity_poly.type
_entity_poly.pdbx_seq_one_letter_code
_entity_poly.pdbx_strand_id
1 'polypeptide(L)'
;MSKYAKVILAAICMNGSINIIKEENSSVLSSVEIGLNLVSAEESSYLDGDEEACEQAQMDSNRMFNTCDYDVRKYVAEIHRETCVKRHDYSVDVSFEIGAKVISGSIGSNLDFANYNKCKNQLDYERDYFIASCRSASNDYKAKICT
;
A
#
# COMPACT_ATOMS: atom_id res chain seq x y z
N MET A 1 3.08 -19.26 -1.23
CA MET A 1 1.96 -18.63 -0.49
C MET A 1 0.77 -19.58 -0.44
N SER A 2 0.30 -19.91 0.75
CA SER A 2 -0.86 -20.79 0.98
C SER A 2 -2.14 -20.20 0.37
N LYS A 3 -3.00 -21.03 -0.23
CA LYS A 3 -4.26 -20.60 -0.90
C LYS A 3 -5.16 -19.76 0.02
N TYR A 4 -5.13 -20.04 1.31
CA TYR A 4 -5.93 -19.34 2.34
C TYR A 4 -5.52 -17.87 2.54
N ALA A 5 -4.23 -17.54 2.38
CA ALA A 5 -3.76 -16.16 2.52
C ALA A 5 -4.32 -15.25 1.42
N LYS A 6 -4.56 -15.79 0.22
CA LYS A 6 -5.16 -15.03 -0.89
C LYS A 6 -6.64 -14.74 -0.67
N VAL A 7 -7.35 -15.67 -0.03
CA VAL A 7 -8.79 -15.55 0.24
C VAL A 7 -9.06 -14.53 1.35
N ILE A 8 -8.23 -14.54 2.40
CA ILE A 8 -8.31 -13.55 3.48
C ILE A 8 -8.03 -12.14 2.92
N LEU A 9 -7.02 -12.01 2.07
CA LEU A 9 -6.68 -10.72 1.45
C LEU A 9 -7.81 -10.19 0.57
N ALA A 10 -8.45 -11.07 -0.22
CA ALA A 10 -9.58 -10.69 -1.07
C ALA A 10 -10.82 -10.25 -0.28
N ALA A 11 -11.11 -10.92 0.85
CA ALA A 11 -12.26 -10.57 1.69
C ALA A 11 -12.06 -9.23 2.44
N ILE A 12 -10.83 -8.92 2.88
CA ILE A 12 -10.49 -7.61 3.46
C ILE A 12 -10.63 -6.49 2.42
N CYS A 13 -10.23 -6.74 1.17
CA CYS A 13 -10.34 -5.76 0.08
C CYS A 13 -11.80 -5.43 -0.32
N MET A 14 -12.78 -6.24 0.07
CA MET A 14 -14.19 -6.07 -0.30
C MET A 14 -15.08 -5.59 0.87
N ASN A 15 -14.50 -5.01 1.93
CA ASN A 15 -15.22 -4.60 3.16
C ASN A 15 -16.03 -5.75 3.81
N GLY A 16 -15.65 -7.01 3.58
CA GLY A 16 -16.29 -8.17 4.20
C GLY A 16 -15.73 -8.44 5.60
N SER A 17 -16.58 -8.80 6.55
CA SER A 17 -16.16 -9.32 7.85
C SER A 17 -15.88 -10.82 7.77
N ILE A 18 -14.67 -11.26 8.15
CA ILE A 18 -14.32 -12.69 8.22
C ILE A 18 -14.59 -13.19 9.65
N ASN A 19 -15.59 -14.06 9.82
CA ASN A 19 -15.78 -14.79 11.07
C ASN A 19 -15.03 -16.13 10.99
N ILE A 20 -13.99 -16.28 11.82
CA ILE A 20 -13.27 -17.55 11.97
C ILE A 20 -13.92 -18.33 13.11
N ILE A 21 -14.73 -19.33 12.78
CA ILE A 21 -15.29 -20.25 13.77
C ILE A 21 -14.25 -21.35 14.01
N LYS A 22 -13.78 -21.44 15.25
CA LYS A 22 -12.89 -22.53 15.69
C LYS A 22 -13.74 -23.57 16.41
N GLU A 23 -13.95 -24.73 15.80
CA GLU A 23 -14.59 -25.84 16.50
C GLU A 23 -13.67 -26.36 17.62
N GLU A 24 -14.21 -26.46 18.84
CA GLU A 24 -13.52 -27.07 19.97
C GLU A 24 -13.41 -28.58 19.74
N ASN A 25 -12.17 -29.09 19.78
CA ASN A 25 -11.73 -30.50 19.68
C ASN A 25 -11.30 -31.08 18.32
N SER A 26 -10.94 -30.25 17.33
CA SER A 26 -10.26 -30.75 16.11
C SER A 26 -8.74 -30.50 16.13
N SER A 27 -7.94 -31.55 15.94
CA SER A 27 -6.50 -31.48 15.62
C SER A 27 -6.24 -31.28 14.11
N VAL A 28 -7.29 -31.12 13.32
CA VAL A 28 -7.25 -30.83 11.88
C VAL A 28 -7.74 -29.40 11.66
N LEU A 29 -6.95 -28.63 10.90
CA LEU A 29 -7.20 -27.23 10.53
C LEU A 29 -8.68 -26.98 10.19
N SER A 30 -9.25 -26.00 10.90
CA SER A 30 -10.63 -25.53 10.84
C SER A 30 -11.12 -25.30 9.40
N SER A 31 -12.31 -25.79 9.07
CA SER A 31 -13.03 -25.39 7.87
C SER A 31 -13.42 -23.92 7.98
N VAL A 32 -12.94 -23.09 7.05
CA VAL A 32 -13.36 -21.70 6.95
C VAL A 32 -14.64 -21.66 6.13
N GLU A 33 -15.79 -21.56 6.79
CA GLU A 33 -17.04 -21.19 6.12
C GLU A 33 -17.04 -19.68 5.88
N ILE A 34 -17.03 -19.30 4.60
CA ILE A 34 -17.12 -17.91 4.20
C ILE A 34 -18.60 -17.63 3.96
N GLY A 35 -19.28 -17.11 4.98
CA GLY A 35 -20.59 -16.49 4.82
C GLY A 35 -20.42 -15.16 4.09
N LEU A 36 -20.65 -15.15 2.78
CA LEU A 36 -20.85 -13.92 2.03
C LEU A 36 -22.27 -13.44 2.31
N ASN A 37 -22.44 -12.57 3.30
CA ASN A 37 -23.61 -11.70 3.32
C ASN A 37 -23.44 -10.70 2.18
N LEU A 38 -23.92 -11.11 1.00
CA LEU A 38 -24.25 -10.19 -0.07
C LEU A 38 -25.34 -9.29 0.49
N VAL A 39 -24.95 -8.14 1.04
CA VAL A 39 -25.86 -7.02 1.19
C VAL A 39 -26.31 -6.73 -0.24
N SER A 40 -27.55 -7.09 -0.57
CA SER A 40 -28.16 -6.67 -1.82
C SER A 40 -28.02 -5.16 -1.84
N ALA A 41 -27.29 -4.64 -2.83
CA ALA A 41 -27.36 -3.24 -3.17
C ALA A 41 -28.82 -2.97 -3.54
N GLU A 42 -29.61 -2.53 -2.57
CA GLU A 42 -30.83 -1.81 -2.87
C GLU A 42 -30.37 -0.58 -3.64
N GLU A 43 -30.72 -0.54 -4.94
CA GLU A 43 -30.69 0.65 -5.75
C GLU A 43 -31.57 1.70 -5.06
N SER A 44 -30.97 2.46 -4.14
CA SER A 44 -31.55 3.70 -3.69
C SER A 44 -31.07 4.78 -4.64
N SER A 45 -31.97 5.11 -5.58
CA SER A 45 -32.01 6.36 -6.32
C SER A 45 -31.57 7.56 -5.46
N TYR A 46 -30.84 8.47 -6.12
CA TYR A 46 -30.36 9.79 -5.66
C TYR A 46 -29.04 9.78 -4.86
N LEU A 47 -27.93 9.39 -5.50
CA LEU A 47 -26.66 10.07 -5.26
C LEU A 47 -26.56 11.18 -6.30
N ASP A 48 -26.45 12.43 -5.86
CA ASP A 48 -26.12 13.54 -6.76
C ASP A 48 -24.81 13.21 -7.47
N GLY A 49 -24.64 13.56 -8.75
CA GLY A 49 -23.49 13.12 -9.57
C GLY A 49 -22.10 13.47 -9.02
N ASP A 50 -22.04 14.30 -7.98
CA ASP A 50 -20.83 14.68 -7.24
C ASP A 50 -20.42 13.62 -6.19
N GLU A 51 -21.34 12.84 -5.64
CA GLU A 51 -21.04 11.76 -4.67
C GLU A 51 -20.32 10.57 -5.34
N GLU A 52 -20.73 10.18 -6.55
CA GLU A 52 -20.07 9.11 -7.33
C GLU A 52 -18.63 9.49 -7.71
N ALA A 53 -18.40 10.75 -8.06
CA ALA A 53 -17.07 11.26 -8.39
C ALA A 53 -16.13 11.27 -7.18
N CYS A 54 -16.65 11.62 -5.99
CA CYS A 54 -15.86 11.60 -4.76
C CYS A 54 -15.49 10.17 -4.32
N GLU A 55 -16.44 9.23 -4.36
CA GLU A 55 -16.17 7.83 -4.01
C GLU A 55 -15.11 7.21 -4.93
N GLN A 56 -15.20 7.48 -6.23
CA GLN A 56 -14.21 7.04 -7.20
C GLN A 56 -12.84 7.68 -6.95
N ALA A 57 -12.77 8.98 -6.66
CA ALA A 57 -11.54 9.67 -6.31
C ALA A 57 -10.89 9.06 -5.06
N GLN A 58 -11.68 8.68 -4.05
CA GLN A 58 -11.17 8.03 -2.86
C GLN A 58 -10.56 6.66 -3.14
N MET A 59 -11.23 5.83 -3.96
CA MET A 59 -10.71 4.52 -4.37
C MET A 59 -9.40 4.65 -5.16
N ASP A 60 -9.37 5.54 -6.15
CA ASP A 60 -8.17 5.76 -6.98
C ASP A 60 -7.01 6.31 -6.16
N SER A 61 -7.28 7.27 -5.28
CA SER A 61 -6.27 7.86 -4.41
C SER A 61 -5.64 6.84 -3.45
N ASN A 62 -6.44 5.92 -2.93
CA ASN A 62 -5.96 4.84 -2.07
C ASN A 62 -5.12 3.84 -2.86
N ARG A 63 -5.56 3.48 -4.07
CA ARG A 63 -4.81 2.60 -4.97
C ARG A 63 -3.44 3.19 -5.32
N MET A 64 -3.42 4.45 -5.77
CA MET A 64 -2.18 5.15 -6.15
C MET A 64 -1.22 5.30 -4.97
N PHE A 65 -1.73 5.65 -3.79
CA PHE A 65 -0.91 5.70 -2.57
C PHE A 65 -0.32 4.33 -2.21
N ASN A 66 -1.11 3.27 -2.24
CA ASN A 66 -0.66 1.92 -1.92
C ASN A 66 0.40 1.42 -2.91
N THR A 67 0.27 1.74 -4.20
CA THR A 67 1.30 1.47 -5.20
C THR A 67 2.60 2.20 -4.88
N CYS A 68 2.53 3.50 -4.58
CA CYS A 68 3.73 4.25 -4.18
C CYS A 68 4.38 3.65 -2.92
N ASP A 69 3.62 3.37 -1.85
CA ASP A 69 4.17 2.81 -0.61
C ASP A 69 4.85 1.44 -0.87
N TYR A 70 4.23 0.59 -1.69
CA TYR A 70 4.79 -0.70 -2.06
C TYR A 70 6.10 -0.55 -2.85
N ASP A 71 6.11 0.27 -3.89
CA ASP A 71 7.27 0.43 -4.78
C ASP A 71 8.44 1.09 -4.05
N VAL A 72 8.20 2.15 -3.26
CA VAL A 72 9.23 2.78 -2.42
C VAL A 72 9.87 1.76 -1.48
N ARG A 73 9.07 0.95 -0.77
CA ARG A 73 9.60 -0.08 0.14
C ARG A 73 10.39 -1.15 -0.60
N LYS A 74 9.94 -1.53 -1.80
CA LYS A 74 10.64 -2.49 -2.65
C LYS A 74 12.01 -1.96 -3.08
N TYR A 75 12.08 -0.72 -3.59
CA TYR A 75 13.34 -0.10 -4.00
C TYR A 75 14.29 0.05 -2.82
N VAL A 76 13.80 0.53 -1.68
CA VAL A 76 14.60 0.67 -0.46
C VAL A 76 15.16 -0.69 0.00
N ALA A 77 14.38 -1.77 -0.06
CA ALA A 77 14.85 -3.11 0.29
C ALA A 77 15.92 -3.61 -0.69
N GLU A 78 15.78 -3.32 -1.98
CA GLU A 78 16.76 -3.65 -3.01
C GLU A 78 18.07 -2.88 -2.78
N ILE A 79 18.01 -1.55 -2.61
CA ILE A 79 19.16 -0.69 -2.36
C ILE A 79 19.84 -1.08 -1.04
N HIS A 80 19.08 -1.39 0.00
CA HIS A 80 19.64 -1.86 1.26
C HIS A 80 20.47 -3.14 1.08
N ARG A 81 20.01 -4.07 0.24
CA ARG A 81 20.76 -5.29 -0.07
C ARG A 81 22.03 -4.98 -0.87
N GLU A 82 21.94 -4.17 -1.91
CA GLU A 82 23.09 -3.88 -2.78
C GLU A 82 24.12 -2.96 -2.08
N THR A 83 23.68 -1.90 -1.42
CA THR A 83 24.58 -0.92 -0.80
C THR A 83 24.98 -1.27 0.62
N CYS A 84 24.01 -1.50 1.52
CA CYS A 84 24.36 -1.69 2.93
C CYS A 84 24.99 -3.07 3.21
N VAL A 85 24.53 -4.11 2.51
CA VAL A 85 25.00 -5.50 2.74
C VAL A 85 26.15 -5.86 1.80
N LYS A 86 25.96 -5.73 0.48
CA LYS A 86 26.98 -6.13 -0.50
C LYS A 86 28.06 -5.08 -0.72
N ARG A 87 27.88 -3.86 -0.20
CA ARG A 87 28.84 -2.75 -0.34
C ARG A 87 29.08 -2.40 -1.82
N HIS A 88 27.99 -2.09 -2.53
CA HIS A 88 28.01 -1.49 -3.86
C HIS A 88 27.22 -0.18 -3.90
N ASP A 89 27.76 0.83 -4.58
CA ASP A 89 27.00 2.04 -4.88
C ASP A 89 25.78 1.67 -5.71
N TYR A 90 24.59 2.02 -5.22
CA TYR A 90 23.34 1.75 -5.92
C TYR A 90 22.31 2.83 -5.59
N SER A 91 21.68 3.34 -6.63
CA SER A 91 20.61 4.33 -6.54
C SER A 91 19.58 4.08 -7.64
N VAL A 92 18.34 4.41 -7.35
CA VAL A 92 17.21 4.29 -8.26
C VAL A 92 16.48 5.61 -8.32
N ASP A 93 16.30 6.12 -9.53
CA ASP A 93 15.42 7.26 -9.76
C ASP A 93 13.96 6.78 -9.77
N VAL A 94 13.14 7.41 -8.94
CA VAL A 94 11.73 7.09 -8.76
C VAL A 94 10.86 8.24 -9.22
N SER A 95 9.69 7.91 -9.78
CA SER A 95 8.67 8.87 -10.17
C SER A 95 7.29 8.24 -9.98
N PHE A 96 6.47 8.83 -9.11
CA PHE A 96 5.12 8.37 -8.81
C PHE A 96 4.11 9.44 -9.17
N GLU A 97 3.04 9.06 -9.86
CA GLU A 97 1.93 9.94 -10.19
C GLU A 97 0.75 9.64 -9.26
N ILE A 98 0.27 10.65 -8.56
CA ILE A 98 -0.91 10.59 -7.70
C ILE A 98 -1.82 11.75 -8.07
N GLY A 99 -2.94 11.46 -8.74
CA GLY A 99 -3.76 12.49 -9.37
C GLY A 99 -2.93 13.28 -10.38
N ALA A 100 -2.90 14.61 -10.25
CA ALA A 100 -2.08 15.49 -11.11
C ALA A 100 -0.66 15.77 -10.55
N LYS A 101 -0.29 15.19 -9.40
CA LYS A 101 0.99 15.46 -8.73
C LYS A 101 1.99 14.36 -9.05
N VAL A 102 3.17 14.77 -9.53
CA VAL A 102 4.31 13.88 -9.75
C VAL A 102 5.28 14.03 -8.58
N ILE A 103 5.63 12.92 -7.96
CA ILE A 103 6.61 12.83 -6.88
C ILE A 103 7.83 12.12 -7.45
N SER A 104 8.93 12.84 -7.62
CA SER A 104 10.15 12.29 -8.20
C SER A 104 11.39 12.61 -7.37
N GLY A 105 12.42 11.78 -7.52
CA GLY A 105 13.71 11.95 -6.89
C GLY A 105 14.55 10.68 -7.02
N SER A 106 15.66 10.62 -6.30
CA SER A 106 16.53 9.45 -6.26
C SER A 106 16.51 8.85 -4.86
N ILE A 107 16.39 7.52 -4.77
CA ILE A 107 16.60 6.75 -3.54
C ILE A 107 17.94 6.05 -3.71
N GLY A 108 18.87 6.20 -2.78
CA GLY A 108 20.20 5.66 -2.97
C GLY A 108 21.10 5.86 -1.78
N SER A 109 22.21 5.14 -1.76
CA SER A 109 23.27 5.38 -0.79
C SER A 109 24.62 5.11 -1.46
N ASN A 110 25.65 5.82 -1.00
CA ASN A 110 27.02 5.69 -1.47
C ASN A 110 27.87 4.89 -0.47
N LEU A 111 28.95 4.30 -0.95
CA LEU A 111 29.80 3.36 -0.22
C LEU A 111 30.57 3.99 0.94
N ASP A 112 30.57 5.31 1.02
CA ASP A 112 31.21 6.07 2.10
C ASP A 112 30.61 5.74 3.48
N PHE A 113 29.45 5.08 3.55
CA PHE A 113 28.94 4.49 4.78
C PHE A 113 29.67 3.19 5.13
N ALA A 114 30.85 3.31 5.75
CA ALA A 114 31.55 2.18 6.36
C ALA A 114 30.73 1.44 7.45
N ASN A 115 29.59 2.01 7.88
CA ASN A 115 28.73 1.47 8.92
C ASN A 115 27.32 1.15 8.36
N TYR A 116 26.95 -0.12 8.45
CA TYR A 116 25.62 -0.63 8.07
C TYR A 116 24.46 0.17 8.67
N ASN A 117 24.55 0.55 9.95
CA ASN A 117 23.48 1.31 10.61
C ASN A 117 23.31 2.71 10.01
N LYS A 118 24.39 3.34 9.56
CA LYS A 118 24.30 4.65 8.90
C LYS A 118 23.61 4.53 7.53
N CYS A 119 24.01 3.54 6.74
CA CYS A 119 23.38 3.23 5.46
C CYS A 119 21.88 2.92 5.63
N LYS A 120 21.54 2.02 6.56
CA LYS A 120 20.14 1.67 6.86
C LYS A 120 19.32 2.89 7.29
N ASN A 121 19.85 3.72 8.18
CA ASN A 121 19.13 4.88 8.69
C ASN A 121 18.87 5.94 7.60
N GLN A 122 19.81 6.13 6.66
CA GLN A 122 19.57 6.99 5.51
C GLN A 122 18.44 6.43 4.63
N LEU A 123 18.50 5.14 4.29
CA LEU A 123 17.48 4.54 3.44
C LEU A 123 16.10 4.52 4.12
N ASP A 124 16.03 4.33 5.43
CA ASP A 124 14.80 4.48 6.21
C ASP A 124 14.25 5.92 6.16
N TYR A 125 15.13 6.92 6.27
CA TYR A 125 14.74 8.32 6.14
C TYR A 125 14.18 8.64 4.75
N GLU A 126 14.88 8.21 3.68
CA GLU A 126 14.42 8.42 2.30
C GLU A 126 13.09 7.72 2.05
N ARG A 127 12.94 6.47 2.53
CA ARG A 127 11.66 5.73 2.47
C ARG A 127 10.52 6.56 3.08
N ASP A 128 10.71 7.02 4.30
CA ASP A 128 9.66 7.70 5.05
C ASP A 128 9.31 9.06 4.42
N TYR A 129 10.30 9.76 3.86
CA TYR A 129 10.12 10.99 3.08
C TYR A 129 9.24 10.77 1.84
N PHE A 130 9.54 9.75 1.03
CA PHE A 130 8.75 9.46 -0.18
C PHE A 130 7.32 9.00 0.17
N ILE A 131 7.15 8.14 1.17
CA ILE A 131 5.82 7.69 1.62
C ILE A 131 4.99 8.87 2.15
N ALA A 132 5.60 9.77 2.91
CA ALA A 132 4.92 10.98 3.41
C ALA A 132 4.48 11.89 2.25
N SER A 133 5.33 12.06 1.24
CA SER A 133 5.02 12.82 0.03
C SER A 133 3.84 12.21 -0.74
N CYS A 134 3.83 10.88 -0.90
CA CYS A 134 2.73 10.16 -1.54
C CYS A 134 1.41 10.27 -0.77
N ARG A 135 1.48 10.21 0.57
CA ARG A 135 0.31 10.41 1.42
C ARG A 135 -0.26 11.81 1.30
N SER A 136 0.60 12.83 1.30
CA SER A 136 0.18 14.22 1.09
C SER A 136 -0.49 14.40 -0.27
N ALA A 137 0.12 13.92 -1.35
CA ALA A 137 -0.48 14.01 -2.69
C ALA A 137 -1.84 13.31 -2.80
N SER A 138 -1.97 12.13 -2.17
CA SER A 138 -3.24 11.39 -2.10
C SER A 138 -4.31 12.20 -1.35
N ASN A 139 -3.96 12.83 -0.23
CA ASN A 139 -4.90 13.67 0.50
C ASN A 139 -5.32 14.92 -0.29
N ASP A 140 -4.38 15.58 -0.97
CA ASP A 140 -4.66 16.76 -1.80
C ASP A 140 -5.59 16.40 -2.97
N TYR A 141 -5.36 15.25 -3.62
CA TYR A 141 -6.18 14.77 -4.73
C TYR A 141 -7.63 14.51 -4.30
N LYS A 142 -7.84 13.79 -3.18
CA LYS A 142 -9.17 13.58 -2.61
C LYS A 142 -9.86 14.89 -2.28
N ALA A 143 -9.17 15.78 -1.56
CA ALA A 143 -9.75 17.05 -1.14
C ALA A 143 -10.23 17.88 -2.33
N LYS A 144 -9.51 17.88 -3.45
CA LYS A 144 -9.87 18.65 -4.65
C LYS A 144 -11.13 18.17 -5.36
N ILE A 145 -11.46 16.87 -5.27
CA ILE A 145 -12.61 16.28 -5.98
C ILE A 145 -13.82 16.14 -5.05
N CYS A 146 -13.59 15.92 -3.76
CA CYS A 146 -14.63 15.71 -2.75
C CYS A 146 -15.08 16.98 -2.01
N THR A 147 -14.77 18.17 -2.53
CA THR A 147 -15.23 19.47 -1.98
C THR A 147 -16.23 20.13 -2.89
#